data_AF-A0A4P2V818-F1
#
_entry.id   AF-A0A4P2V818-F1
#
_cell.length_a   1.000
_cell.length_b   1.000
_cell.length_c   1.000
_cell.angle_alpha   90.00
_cell.angle_beta   90.00
_cell.angle_gamma   90.00
#
_symmetry.space_group_name_H-M   'P 1'
#
loop_
_entity.id
_entity.type
_entity.pdbx_description
1 polymer ?
#
loop_
_entity_poly.entity_id
_entity_poly.type
_entity_poly.pdbx_seq_one_letter_code
_entity_poly.pdbx_strand_id
1 'polypeptide(L)'
;VCYIFGEPVQYLVTDITHTTLNTVVLSQLRQADAIANEIIMQAGLYRKISQMPVVLIPVHFDRDPINRTPSCRRSVVLRPFITNDFMTGVPAVPGSVQLPLQVLNQMVRDITKLDGISRVLY
;
A
#
# COMPACT_ATOMS: atom_id res chain seq x y z
N VAL A 1 7.59 -0.78 11.21
CA VAL A 1 7.80 -2.10 10.55
C VAL A 1 6.60 -2.32 9.64
N CYS A 2 6.82 -2.78 8.40
CA CYS A 2 5.75 -3.08 7.44
C CYS A 2 5.96 -4.49 6.88
N TYR A 3 4.87 -5.16 6.52
CA TYR A 3 4.86 -6.40 5.76
C TYR A 3 4.80 -6.09 4.25
N ILE A 4 5.55 -6.82 3.43
CA ILE A 4 5.59 -6.62 1.97
C ILE A 4 4.88 -7.80 1.31
N PHE A 5 3.86 -7.54 0.48
CA PHE A 5 3.13 -8.60 -0.22
C PHE A 5 3.85 -9.11 -1.48
N GLY A 6 3.63 -10.38 -1.80
CA GLY A 6 4.16 -11.09 -2.97
C GLY A 6 5.39 -11.96 -2.64
N GLU A 7 6.17 -12.31 -3.66
CA GLU A 7 7.36 -13.16 -3.51
C GLU A 7 8.45 -12.51 -2.63
N PRO A 8 9.32 -13.31 -1.97
CA PRO A 8 10.40 -12.82 -1.14
C PRO A 8 11.27 -11.78 -1.88
N VAL A 9 11.59 -10.68 -1.19
CA VAL A 9 12.48 -9.65 -1.72
C VAL A 9 13.90 -10.21 -1.76
N GLN A 10 14.40 -10.52 -2.96
CA GLN A 10 15.71 -11.14 -3.17
C GLN A 10 16.86 -10.13 -3.10
N TYR A 11 16.61 -8.90 -3.55
CA TYR A 11 17.64 -7.87 -3.72
C TYR A 11 17.35 -6.67 -2.83
N LEU A 12 18.41 -6.12 -2.24
CA LEU A 12 18.32 -4.92 -1.42
C LEU A 12 17.98 -3.70 -2.28
N VAL A 13 17.21 -2.78 -1.71
CA VAL A 13 16.94 -1.48 -2.31
C VAL A 13 18.08 -0.53 -1.95
N THR A 14 18.85 -0.10 -2.96
CA THR A 14 20.02 0.78 -2.78
C THR A 14 19.77 2.24 -3.16
N ASP A 15 18.70 2.51 -3.90
CA ASP A 15 18.28 3.82 -4.39
C ASP A 15 16.75 3.93 -4.41
N ILE A 16 16.25 5.16 -4.48
CA ILE A 16 14.83 5.48 -4.46
C ILE A 16 14.40 6.14 -5.77
N THR A 17 13.14 5.97 -6.14
CA THR A 17 12.53 6.67 -7.27
C THR A 17 12.33 8.13 -6.91
N HIS A 18 12.96 9.05 -7.64
CA HIS A 18 12.76 10.48 -7.41
C HIS A 18 11.25 10.83 -7.48
N THR A 19 10.71 11.33 -6.37
CA THR A 19 9.27 11.50 -6.18
C THR A 19 9.00 12.83 -5.51
N THR A 20 8.27 13.69 -6.21
CA THR A 20 7.81 15.00 -5.73
C THR A 20 6.30 15.09 -5.89
N LEU A 21 5.69 16.09 -5.25
CA LEU A 21 4.27 16.36 -5.39
C LEU A 21 3.98 16.94 -6.78
N ASN A 22 3.80 16.05 -7.76
CA ASN A 22 3.40 16.39 -9.12
C ASN A 22 2.10 15.66 -9.49
N THR A 23 1.48 16.08 -10.60
CA THR A 23 0.16 15.58 -11.02
C THR A 23 0.13 14.08 -11.27
N VAL A 24 1.21 13.50 -11.81
CA VAL A 24 1.32 12.05 -12.08
C VAL A 24 1.34 11.26 -10.78
N VAL A 25 2.21 11.64 -9.84
CA VAL A 25 2.34 11.00 -8.53
C VAL A 25 1.04 11.12 -7.73
N LEU A 26 0.41 12.29 -7.74
CA LEU A 26 -0.87 12.53 -7.07
C LEU A 26 -2.01 11.72 -7.70
N SER A 27 -2.05 11.61 -9.03
CA SER A 27 -3.05 10.79 -9.73
C SER A 27 -2.92 9.32 -9.38
N GLN A 28 -1.68 8.80 -9.35
CA GLN A 28 -1.39 7.42 -8.97
C GLN A 28 -1.84 7.14 -7.51
N LEU A 29 -1.52 8.05 -6.58
CA LEU A 29 -1.94 7.92 -5.19
C LEU A 29 -3.48 7.97 -5.05
N ARG A 30 -4.15 8.88 -5.76
CA ARG A 30 -5.62 8.97 -5.75
C ARG A 30 -6.29 7.69 -6.24
N GLN A 31 -5.75 7.06 -7.28
CA GLN A 31 -6.27 5.78 -7.77
C GLN A 31 -6.10 4.67 -6.74
N ALA A 32 -4.92 4.55 -6.12
CA ALA A 32 -4.68 3.55 -5.08
C ALA A 32 -5.57 3.76 -3.85
N ASP A 33 -5.74 5.01 -3.42
CA ASP A 33 -6.60 5.39 -2.30
C ASP A 33 -8.08 5.10 -2.59
N ALA A 34 -8.57 5.44 -3.79
CA ALA A 34 -9.94 5.16 -4.22
C ALA A 34 -10.23 3.65 -4.18
N ILE A 35 -9.34 2.82 -4.76
CA ILE A 35 -9.48 1.35 -4.75
C ILE A 35 -9.58 0.81 -3.32
N ALA A 36 -8.68 1.23 -2.43
CA ALA A 36 -8.66 0.75 -1.05
C ALA A 36 -9.96 1.12 -0.30
N ASN A 37 -10.39 2.38 -0.40
CA ASN A 37 -11.57 2.87 0.30
C ASN A 37 -12.88 2.30 -0.29
N GLU A 38 -12.99 2.15 -1.60
CA GLU A 38 -14.14 1.52 -2.25
C GLU A 38 -14.32 0.07 -1.80
N ILE A 39 -13.25 -0.71 -1.74
CA ILE A 39 -13.29 -2.10 -1.26
C ILE A 39 -13.72 -2.17 0.22
N ILE A 40 -13.20 -1.28 1.07
CA ILE A 40 -13.60 -1.19 2.49
C ILE A 40 -15.08 -0.82 2.63
N MET A 41 -15.57 0.11 1.81
CA MET A 41 -16.98 0.51 1.79
C MET A 41 -17.88 -0.64 1.34
N GLN A 42 -17.55 -1.31 0.23
CA GLN A 42 -18.30 -2.45 -0.29
C GLN A 42 -18.33 -3.63 0.69
N ALA A 43 -17.25 -3.83 1.46
CA ALA A 43 -17.19 -4.84 2.52
C ALA A 43 -17.91 -4.43 3.82
N GLY A 44 -18.48 -3.23 3.90
CA GLY A 44 -19.17 -2.73 5.09
C GLY A 44 -18.25 -2.46 6.29
N LEU A 45 -16.95 -2.27 6.06
CA LEU A 45 -15.94 -2.12 7.12
C LEU A 45 -15.63 -0.65 7.47
N TYR A 46 -16.17 0.31 6.72
CA TYR A 46 -15.89 1.74 6.87
C TYR A 46 -16.10 2.27 8.30
N ARG A 47 -17.07 1.71 9.06
CA ARG A 47 -17.32 2.11 10.46
C ARG A 47 -16.43 1.38 11.49
N LYS A 48 -15.74 0.32 11.09
CA LYS A 48 -14.88 -0.50 11.97
C LYS A 48 -13.43 -0.03 11.97
N ILE A 49 -13.01 0.67 10.92
CA ILE A 49 -11.67 1.23 10.75
C ILE A 49 -11.79 2.74 10.96
N SER A 50 -11.11 3.31 11.95
CA SER A 50 -11.21 4.75 12.24
C SER A 50 -10.63 5.58 11.08
N GLN A 51 -9.51 5.14 10.50
CA GLN A 51 -8.89 5.75 9.33
C GLN A 51 -8.16 4.71 8.46
N MET A 52 -8.16 4.91 7.13
CA MET A 52 -7.38 4.10 6.18
C MET A 52 -6.42 4.98 5.36
N PRO A 53 -5.30 5.47 5.93
CA PRO A 53 -4.26 6.08 5.13
C PRO A 53 -3.70 5.12 4.09
N VAL A 54 -3.64 5.59 2.85
CA VAL A 54 -2.90 4.96 1.76
C VAL A 54 -1.70 5.85 1.45
N VAL A 55 -0.49 5.30 1.52
CA VAL A 55 0.76 6.07 1.39
C VAL A 55 1.57 5.56 0.22
N LEU A 56 1.99 6.46 -0.65
CA LEU A 56 2.88 6.14 -1.77
C LEU A 56 4.33 6.40 -1.36
N ILE A 57 5.17 5.36 -1.37
CA ILE A 57 6.59 5.45 -1.04
C ILE A 57 7.46 5.33 -2.31
N PRO A 58 8.60 6.04 -2.38
CA PRO A 58 9.48 6.07 -3.54
C PRO A 58 10.36 4.81 -3.67
N VAL A 59 9.84 3.63 -3.32
CA VAL A 59 10.61 2.38 -3.26
C VAL A 59 10.24 1.47 -4.42
N HIS A 60 11.26 1.06 -5.18
CA HIS A 60 11.14 0.11 -6.30
C HIS A 60 11.88 -1.19 -5.94
N PHE A 61 11.12 -2.21 -5.59
CA PHE A 61 11.60 -3.56 -5.29
C PHE A 61 11.87 -4.39 -6.55
N ASP A 62 12.45 -5.58 -6.36
CA ASP A 62 12.66 -6.62 -7.38
C ASP A 62 13.53 -6.21 -8.56
N ARG A 63 14.44 -5.27 -8.32
CA ARG A 63 15.46 -4.90 -9.29
C ARG A 63 16.68 -5.76 -9.10
N ASP A 64 16.95 -6.60 -10.08
CA ASP A 64 18.22 -7.32 -10.17
C ASP A 64 19.36 -6.30 -10.41
N PRO A 65 20.36 -6.23 -9.51
CA PRO A 65 21.50 -5.33 -9.66
C PRO A 65 22.27 -5.53 -10.97
N ILE A 66 22.27 -6.75 -11.54
CA ILE A 66 22.98 -7.07 -12.79
C ILE A 66 22.34 -6.33 -13.97
N ASN A 67 21.01 -6.20 -13.96
CA ASN A 67 20.25 -5.56 -15.04
C ASN A 67 20.35 -4.03 -15.03
N ARG A 68 20.95 -3.42 -14.00
CA ARG A 68 21.15 -1.96 -13.84
C ARG A 68 19.88 -1.15 -14.13
N THR A 69 18.71 -1.71 -13.80
CA THR A 69 17.42 -1.09 -14.10
C THR A 69 17.22 0.11 -13.17
N PRO A 70 16.93 1.31 -13.69
CA PRO A 70 16.74 2.50 -12.85
C PRO A 70 15.48 2.38 -11.98
N SER A 71 15.50 3.06 -10.84
CA SER A 71 14.33 3.16 -9.96
C SER A 71 13.26 4.08 -10.56
N CYS A 72 12.26 3.50 -11.24
CA CYS A 72 11.15 4.25 -11.86
C CYS A 72 9.76 3.98 -11.26
N ARG A 73 9.61 2.95 -10.41
CA ARG A 73 8.32 2.57 -9.81
C ARG A 73 8.23 2.98 -8.34
N ARG A 74 7.01 2.94 -7.78
CA ARG A 74 6.72 3.29 -6.39
C ARG A 74 5.99 2.15 -5.73
N SER A 75 5.92 2.14 -4.40
CA SER A 75 5.17 1.13 -3.66
C SER A 75 4.09 1.78 -2.82
N VAL A 76 3.02 1.05 -2.53
CA VAL A 76 1.87 1.56 -1.76
C VAL A 76 1.83 0.89 -0.40
N VAL A 77 1.61 1.66 0.66
CA VAL A 77 1.42 1.16 2.02
C VAL A 77 -0.04 1.36 2.41
N LEU A 78 -0.68 0.30 2.88
CA LEU A 78 -2.03 0.30 3.44
C LEU A 78 -1.92 0.39 4.97
N ARG A 79 -2.40 1.47 5.57
CA ARG A 79 -2.26 1.71 7.02
C ARG A 79 -3.63 1.85 7.69
N PRO A 80 -4.49 0.82 7.73
CA PRO A 80 -5.73 0.87 8.49
C PRO A 80 -5.43 1.04 9.97
N PHE A 81 -6.07 2.02 10.60
CA PHE A 81 -5.82 2.40 11.98
C PHE A 81 -7.13 2.44 12.76
N ILE A 82 -7.10 1.86 13.95
CA ILE A 82 -8.22 1.80 14.88
C ILE A 82 -7.83 2.57 16.13
N THR A 83 -8.64 3.56 16.47
CA THR A 83 -8.41 4.45 17.60
C THR A 83 -9.73 5.04 18.09
N ASN A 84 -9.81 5.30 19.40
CA ASN A 84 -10.94 5.95 20.05
C ASN A 84 -10.73 7.47 20.21
N ASP A 85 -9.48 7.91 20.31
CA ASP A 85 -9.10 9.29 20.70
C ASP A 85 -8.03 9.92 19.79
N PHE A 86 -7.55 9.19 18.78
CA PHE A 86 -6.41 9.55 17.91
C PHE A 86 -5.08 9.82 18.63
N MET A 87 -5.01 9.63 19.95
CA MET A 87 -3.78 9.70 20.74
C MET A 87 -3.11 8.34 20.81
N THR A 88 -3.92 7.27 20.95
CA THR A 88 -3.46 5.89 20.93
C THR A 88 -4.28 5.06 19.95
N GLY A 89 -3.65 4.10 19.30
CA GLY A 89 -4.37 3.22 18.40
C GLY A 89 -3.52 2.08 17.92
N VAL A 90 -4.19 1.12 17.32
CA VAL A 90 -3.59 -0.10 16.81
C VAL A 90 -3.82 -0.18 15.31
N PRO A 91 -2.90 -0.76 14.54
CA PRO A 91 -3.22 -1.15 13.18
C PRO A 91 -4.38 -2.15 13.21
N ALA A 92 -5.25 -2.14 12.20
CA ALA A 92 -6.13 -3.29 12.02
C ALA A 92 -5.24 -4.53 11.82
N VAL A 93 -5.64 -5.68 12.36
CA VAL A 93 -4.84 -6.90 12.23
C VAL A 93 -5.40 -7.69 11.05
N PRO A 94 -4.60 -8.03 10.03
CA PRO A 94 -5.05 -8.89 8.93
C PRO A 94 -5.65 -10.20 9.44
N GLY A 95 -6.86 -10.53 8.97
CA GLY A 95 -7.61 -11.72 9.41
C GLY A 95 -8.49 -11.49 10.63
N SER A 96 -8.48 -10.30 11.23
CA SER A 96 -9.44 -9.96 12.28
C SER A 96 -10.83 -9.65 11.72
N VAL A 97 -11.81 -9.51 12.61
CA VAL A 97 -13.20 -9.12 12.27
C VAL A 97 -13.28 -7.70 11.68
N GLN A 98 -12.28 -6.85 11.97
CA GLN A 98 -12.15 -5.50 11.43
C GLN A 98 -11.51 -5.49 10.04
N LEU A 99 -10.64 -6.47 9.72
CA LEU A 99 -10.01 -6.58 8.41
C LEU A 99 -9.85 -8.05 7.96
N PRO A 100 -10.89 -8.66 7.39
CA PRO A 100 -10.80 -10.01 6.84
C PRO A 100 -9.74 -10.11 5.73
N LEU A 101 -9.00 -11.22 5.71
CA LEU A 101 -7.92 -11.44 4.72
C LEU A 101 -8.41 -11.35 3.28
N GLN A 102 -9.63 -11.79 2.99
CA GLN A 102 -10.19 -11.73 1.64
C GLN A 102 -10.30 -10.27 1.13
N VAL A 103 -10.69 -9.35 2.01
CA VAL A 103 -10.81 -7.91 1.70
C VAL A 103 -9.43 -7.31 1.47
N LEU A 104 -8.46 -7.62 2.36
CA LEU A 104 -7.08 -7.18 2.20
C LEU A 104 -6.43 -7.72 0.91
N ASN A 105 -6.61 -9.01 0.62
CA ASN A 105 -6.11 -9.63 -0.60
C ASN A 105 -6.75 -9.03 -1.85
N GLN A 106 -8.01 -8.59 -1.79
CA GLN A 106 -8.62 -7.86 -2.90
C GLN A 106 -7.93 -6.52 -3.12
N MET A 107 -7.72 -5.73 -2.06
CA MET A 107 -7.01 -4.45 -2.14
C MET A 107 -5.60 -4.60 -2.72
N VAL A 108 -4.83 -5.57 -2.21
CA VAL A 108 -3.48 -5.86 -2.70
C VAL A 108 -3.51 -6.23 -4.19
N ARG A 109 -4.43 -7.12 -4.60
CA ARG A 109 -4.54 -7.55 -6.00
C ARG A 109 -4.89 -6.40 -6.95
N ASP A 110 -5.81 -5.51 -6.58
CA ASP A 110 -6.24 -4.44 -7.48
C ASP A 110 -5.26 -3.28 -7.54
N ILE A 111 -4.65 -2.90 -6.40
CA ILE A 111 -3.61 -1.86 -6.38
C ILE A 111 -2.35 -2.32 -7.12
N THR A 112 -1.99 -3.61 -7.04
CA THR A 112 -0.82 -4.15 -7.76
C THR A 112 -0.98 -4.06 -9.29
N LYS A 113 -2.21 -3.98 -9.82
CA LYS A 113 -2.48 -3.82 -11.27
C LYS A 113 -2.25 -2.38 -11.76
N LEU A 114 -2.15 -1.40 -10.86
CA LEU A 114 -1.91 -0.01 -11.24
C LEU A 114 -0.52 0.11 -11.86
N ASP A 115 -0.43 0.85 -12.96
CA ASP A 115 0.85 1.10 -13.61
C ASP A 115 1.80 1.88 -12.68
N GLY A 116 3.09 1.54 -12.77
CA GLY A 116 4.14 2.14 -11.95
C GLY A 116 4.13 1.73 -10.47
N ILE A 117 3.29 0.77 -10.05
CA ILE A 117 3.36 0.16 -8.72
C ILE A 117 4.32 -1.05 -8.73
N SER A 118 5.23 -1.08 -7.76
CA SER A 118 6.20 -2.15 -7.56
C SER A 118 5.65 -3.18 -6.56
N ARG A 119 5.34 -2.76 -5.33
CA ARG A 119 4.76 -3.63 -4.30
C ARG A 119 3.68 -2.90 -3.51
N VAL A 120 2.82 -3.70 -2.87
CA VAL A 120 1.90 -3.24 -1.83
C VAL A 120 2.43 -3.73 -0.48
N LEU A 121 2.32 -2.89 0.53
CA LEU A 121 2.79 -3.10 1.88
C LEU A 121 1.65 -2.87 2.88
N TYR A 122 1.83 -3.42 4.07
CA TYR A 122 0.96 -3.24 5.23
C TYR A 122 1.77 -2.78 6.44
#